data_AF-A0A1E3IQ45-F1
#
_entry.id   AF-A0A1E3IQ45-F1
#
_cell.length_a   1.000
_cell.length_b   1.000
_cell.length_c   1.000
_cell.angle_alpha   90.00
_cell.angle_beta   90.00
_cell.angle_gamma   90.00
#
_symmetry.space_group_name_H-M   'P 1'
#
loop_
_entity.id
_entity.type
_entity.pdbx_description
1 polymer ?
#
loop_
_entity_poly.entity_id
_entity_poly.type
_entity_poly.pdbx_seq_one_letter_code
_entity_poly.pdbx_strand_id
1 'polypeptide(L)'
;MGGPNLEIFKFGFYLFTPIYIMVKFGDPEWYNNNVRPLKEISWPPYEATHQPPKTHAAIKEELARMKTDRIAKKGRQTSEPTEQPSITRVSEAASELPGQSQGEDQKRTETVVGDKRLV
;
A
#
# COMPACT_ATOMS: atom_id res chain seq x y z
N MET A 1 39.14 -20.25 11.28
CA MET A 1 39.16 -18.78 11.48
C MET A 1 40.42 -18.25 10.81
N GLY A 2 40.32 -17.71 9.60
CA GLY A 2 41.49 -17.16 8.89
C GLY A 2 42.07 -16.01 9.69
N GLY A 3 43.36 -16.06 10.00
CA GLY A 3 44.03 -15.18 10.97
C GLY A 3 43.98 -13.69 10.63
N PRO A 4 44.81 -12.85 11.31
CA PRO A 4 44.71 -11.39 11.30
C PRO A 4 44.54 -10.75 9.91
N ASN A 5 45.21 -11.29 8.89
CA ASN A 5 45.11 -10.78 7.51
C ASN A 5 43.67 -10.76 6.95
N LEU A 6 42.83 -11.71 7.34
CA LEU A 6 41.44 -11.77 6.90
C LEU A 6 40.58 -10.69 7.58
N GLU A 7 40.93 -10.32 8.82
CA GLU A 7 40.25 -9.24 9.54
C GLU A 7 40.56 -7.88 8.92
N ILE A 8 41.82 -7.64 8.52
CA ILE A 8 42.22 -6.41 7.81
C ILE A 8 41.49 -6.28 6.47
N PHE A 9 41.36 -7.37 5.71
CA PHE A 9 40.64 -7.35 4.44
C PHE A 9 39.15 -7.01 4.64
N LYS A 10 38.49 -7.67 5.60
CA LYS A 10 37.08 -7.41 5.91
C LYS A 10 36.87 -5.98 6.38
N PHE A 11 37.75 -5.48 7.23
CA PHE A 11 37.72 -4.10 7.71
C PHE A 11 37.85 -3.11 6.54
N GLY A 12 38.85 -3.31 5.66
CA GLY A 12 39.02 -2.49 4.46
C GLY A 12 37.80 -2.55 3.55
N PHE A 13 37.22 -3.73 3.33
CA PHE A 13 36.01 -3.90 2.54
C PHE A 13 34.79 -3.20 3.17
N TYR A 14 34.60 -3.30 4.48
CA TYR A 14 33.51 -2.63 5.18
C TYR A 14 33.62 -1.11 5.17
N LEU A 15 34.83 -0.56 5.15
CA LEU A 15 35.02 0.89 4.96
C LEU A 15 34.88 1.30 3.48
N PHE A 16 35.50 0.56 2.56
CA PHE A 16 35.54 0.93 1.15
C PHE A 16 34.17 0.79 0.48
N THR A 17 33.40 -0.23 0.80
CA THR A 17 32.09 -0.49 0.19
C THR A 17 31.12 0.68 0.34
N PRO A 18 30.83 1.22 1.54
CA PRO A 18 29.91 2.36 1.68
C PRO A 18 30.47 3.62 1.02
N ILE A 19 31.77 3.87 1.10
CA ILE A 19 32.41 5.03 0.45
C ILE A 19 32.28 4.92 -1.07
N TYR A 20 32.54 3.75 -1.64
CA TYR A 20 32.40 3.48 -3.07
C TYR A 20 30.96 3.69 -3.54
N ILE A 21 29.97 3.19 -2.79
CA ILE A 21 28.55 3.42 -3.07
C ILE A 21 28.25 4.91 -3.05
N MET A 22 28.70 5.66 -2.03
CA MET A 22 28.50 7.11 -1.97
C MET A 22 29.13 7.85 -3.14
N VAL A 23 30.33 7.47 -3.60
CA VAL A 23 30.97 8.09 -4.76
C VAL A 23 30.23 7.74 -6.06
N LYS A 24 29.84 6.47 -6.22
CA LYS A 24 29.18 6.00 -7.44
C LYS A 24 27.79 6.61 -7.62
N PHE A 25 27.02 6.71 -6.53
CA PHE A 25 25.64 7.21 -6.55
C PHE A 25 25.50 8.67 -6.12
N GLY A 26 26.55 9.28 -5.60
CA GLY A 26 26.60 10.70 -5.20
C GLY A 26 27.00 11.64 -6.33
N ASP A 27 27.38 11.11 -7.50
CA ASP A 27 27.64 11.92 -8.69
C ASP A 27 26.35 12.65 -9.14
N PRO A 28 26.35 13.99 -9.22
CA PRO A 28 25.22 14.76 -9.72
C PRO A 28 24.72 14.29 -11.09
N GLU A 29 25.62 13.84 -11.96
CA GLU A 29 25.27 13.33 -13.29
C GLU A 29 24.53 11.99 -13.20
N TRP A 30 24.93 11.09 -12.30
CA TRP A 30 24.22 9.84 -12.09
C TRP A 30 22.79 10.09 -11.61
N TYR A 31 22.59 11.03 -10.68
CA TYR A 31 21.27 11.42 -10.19
C TYR A 31 20.39 12.02 -11.31
N ASN A 32 20.96 12.90 -12.13
CA ASN A 32 20.27 13.50 -13.26
C ASN A 32 19.75 12.46 -14.26
N ASN A 33 20.56 11.45 -14.55
CA ASN A 33 20.25 10.48 -15.59
C ASN A 33 19.37 9.32 -15.10
N ASN A 34 19.47 8.94 -13.83
CA ASN A 34 18.79 7.75 -13.32
C ASN A 34 17.58 8.08 -12.44
N VAL A 35 17.65 9.13 -11.61
CA VAL A 35 16.61 9.42 -10.62
C VAL A 35 15.61 10.46 -11.11
N ARG A 36 16.05 11.51 -11.80
CA ARG A 36 15.14 12.57 -12.29
C ARG A 36 14.10 12.06 -13.29
N PRO A 37 14.41 11.18 -14.26
CA PRO A 37 13.40 10.67 -15.19
C PRO A 37 12.33 9.81 -14.50
N LEU A 38 12.69 9.08 -13.44
CA LEU A 38 11.74 8.27 -12.67
C LEU A 38 10.67 9.11 -11.97
N LYS A 39 10.98 10.38 -11.66
CA LYS A 39 10.01 11.32 -11.09
C LYS A 39 8.83 11.56 -12.03
N GLU A 40 9.09 11.64 -13.33
CA GLU A 40 8.06 11.91 -14.35
C GLU A 40 7.12 10.72 -14.57
N ILE A 41 7.61 9.50 -14.32
CA ILE A 41 6.80 8.28 -14.41
C ILE A 41 5.98 8.08 -13.13
N SER A 42 6.57 8.37 -11.97
CA SER A 42 5.97 8.08 -10.67
C SER A 42 4.97 9.13 -10.21
N TRP A 43 5.14 10.39 -10.64
CA TRP A 43 4.21 11.48 -10.32
C TRP A 43 3.47 11.93 -11.58
N PRO A 44 2.12 11.94 -11.56
CA PRO A 44 1.37 12.54 -12.65
C PRO A 44 1.78 14.02 -12.80
N PRO A 45 1.82 14.54 -14.04
CA PRO A 45 2.25 15.91 -14.28
C PRO A 45 1.39 16.89 -13.47
N TYR A 46 1.99 18.00 -13.03
CA TYR A 46 1.32 19.00 -12.17
C TYR A 46 0.07 19.59 -12.83
N GLU A 47 0.02 19.61 -14.15
CA GLU A 47 -1.14 20.04 -14.94
C GLU A 47 -2.30 19.03 -14.92
N ALA A 48 -2.00 17.74 -14.83
CA ALA A 48 -3.01 16.68 -14.70
C ALA A 48 -3.50 16.51 -13.24
N THR A 49 -2.76 17.08 -12.27
CA THR A 49 -3.13 17.02 -10.86
C THR A 49 -4.07 18.16 -10.52
N HIS A 50 -5.14 17.88 -9.75
CA HIS A 50 -6.05 18.93 -9.28
C HIS A 50 -5.30 19.98 -8.45
N GLN A 51 -5.21 21.20 -8.97
CA GLN A 51 -4.49 22.28 -8.31
C GLN A 51 -5.40 22.96 -7.28
N PRO A 52 -5.04 22.96 -5.99
CA PRO A 52 -5.85 23.63 -4.98
C PRO A 52 -5.86 25.14 -5.23
N PRO A 53 -7.01 25.82 -5.06
CA PRO A 53 -7.11 27.26 -5.23
C PRO A 53 -6.20 27.97 -4.23
N LYS A 54 -5.29 28.82 -4.73
CA LYS A 54 -4.27 29.51 -3.92
C LYS A 54 -4.76 30.87 -3.36
N THR A 55 -5.87 31.40 -3.87
CA THR A 55 -6.41 32.71 -3.47
C THR A 55 -7.73 32.57 -2.72
N HIS A 56 -7.99 33.48 -1.79
CA HIS A 56 -9.19 33.45 -0.96
C HIS A 56 -10.50 33.58 -1.78
N ALA A 57 -10.47 34.34 -2.89
CA ALA A 57 -11.60 34.44 -3.81
C ALA A 57 -11.89 33.10 -4.49
N ALA A 58 -10.87 32.44 -5.04
CA ALA A 58 -11.01 31.13 -5.70
C ALA A 58 -11.45 30.03 -4.72
N ILE A 59 -11.05 30.11 -3.45
CA ILE A 59 -11.52 29.18 -2.41
C ILE A 59 -13.03 29.29 -2.21
N LYS A 60 -13.59 30.51 -2.19
CA LYS A 60 -15.04 30.71 -2.00
C LYS A 60 -15.85 30.22 -3.19
N GLU A 61 -15.35 30.43 -4.40
CA GLU A 61 -15.96 29.94 -5.64
C GLU A 61 -15.98 28.41 -5.68
N GLU A 62 -14.85 27.77 -5.38
CA GLU A 62 -14.75 26.32 -5.33
C GLU A 62 -15.64 25.73 -4.22
N LEU A 63 -15.74 26.39 -3.06
CA LEU A 63 -16.66 25.99 -1.99
C LEU A 63 -18.12 26.08 -2.43
N ALA A 64 -18.50 27.10 -3.19
CA ALA A 64 -19.83 27.23 -3.75
C ALA A 64 -20.14 26.09 -4.72
N ARG A 65 -19.20 25.75 -5.61
CA ARG A 65 -19.30 24.59 -6.52
C ARG A 65 -19.47 23.27 -5.75
N MET A 66 -18.65 23.04 -4.73
CA MET A 66 -18.75 21.83 -3.91
C MET A 66 -20.09 21.73 -3.16
N LYS A 67 -20.67 22.86 -2.74
CA LYS A 67 -21.99 22.88 -2.09
C LYS A 67 -23.11 22.50 -3.06
N THR A 68 -23.10 23.02 -4.29
CA THR A 68 -24.09 22.67 -5.30
C THR A 68 -23.98 21.19 -5.70
N ASP A 69 -22.76 20.68 -5.86
CA ASP A 69 -22.51 19.26 -6.18
C ASP A 69 -23.02 18.33 -5.07
N ARG A 70 -22.85 18.72 -3.80
CA ARG A 70 -23.37 17.95 -2.65
C ARG A 70 -24.90 17.88 -2.64
N ILE A 71 -25.57 18.99 -2.91
CA ILE A 71 -27.05 19.04 -2.94
C ILE A 71 -27.58 18.18 -4.09
N ALA A 72 -26.96 18.26 -5.28
CA ALA A 72 -27.32 17.45 -6.44
C ALA A 72 -27.14 15.94 -6.19
N LYS A 73 -26.04 15.52 -5.55
CA LYS A 73 -25.82 14.11 -5.17
C LYS A 73 -26.86 13.62 -4.15
N LYS A 74 -27.19 14.45 -3.16
CA LYS A 74 -28.20 14.09 -2.14
C LYS A 74 -29.61 13.99 -2.74
N GLY A 75 -29.92 14.81 -3.74
CA GLY A 75 -31.17 14.73 -4.51
C GLY A 75 -31.29 13.44 -5.32
N ARG A 76 -30.21 13.01 -5.98
CA ARG A 76 -30.18 11.74 -6.75
C ARG A 76 -30.34 10.50 -5.87
N GLN A 77 -29.70 10.47 -4.70
CA GLN A 77 -29.88 9.37 -3.73
C GLN A 77 -31.30 9.27 -3.15
N THR A 78 -32.07 10.35 -3.17
CA THR A 78 -33.45 10.36 -2.64
C THR A 78 -34.49 10.02 -3.73
N SER A 79 -34.09 9.97 -5.01
CA SER A 79 -35.00 9.80 -6.15
C SER A 79 -34.80 8.52 -6.96
N GLU A 80 -33.83 7.67 -6.60
CA GLU A 80 -33.70 6.32 -7.17
C GLU A 80 -34.52 5.32 -6.34
N PRO A 81 -35.56 4.68 -6.90
CA PRO A 81 -36.17 3.50 -6.29
C PRO A 81 -35.14 2.38 -6.26
N THR A 82 -35.05 1.71 -5.12
CA THR A 82 -34.30 0.46 -4.92
C THR A 82 -34.65 -0.58 -5.99
N GLU A 83 -33.89 -0.65 -7.09
CA GLU A 83 -33.84 -1.82 -7.96
C GLU A 83 -32.52 -2.54 -7.73
N GLN A 84 -32.59 -3.54 -6.85
CA GLN A 84 -31.50 -4.46 -6.54
C GLN A 84 -31.36 -5.48 -7.68
N PRO A 85 -30.15 -5.73 -8.21
CA PRO A 85 -29.83 -7.03 -8.76
C PRO A 85 -29.08 -7.87 -7.72
N SER A 86 -29.79 -8.93 -7.34
CA SER A 86 -29.45 -10.10 -6.56
C SER A 86 -28.03 -10.66 -6.77
N ILE A 87 -27.39 -10.96 -5.64
CA ILE A 87 -26.17 -11.76 -5.54
C ILE A 87 -26.51 -13.22 -5.86
N THR A 88 -26.03 -13.73 -7.00
CA THR A 88 -26.16 -15.14 -7.38
C THR A 88 -25.24 -15.99 -6.51
N ARG A 89 -25.86 -16.75 -5.59
CA ARG A 89 -25.26 -17.88 -4.88
C ARG A 89 -24.72 -18.88 -5.91
N VAL A 90 -23.42 -19.18 -5.86
CA VAL A 90 -22.87 -20.40 -6.44
C VAL A 90 -22.29 -21.23 -5.30
N SER A 91 -23.15 -22.04 -4.69
CA SER A 91 -22.78 -23.22 -3.91
C SER A 91 -23.91 -24.23 -4.11
N GLU A 92 -23.77 -25.15 -5.06
CA GLU A 92 -24.32 -26.53 -5.00
C GLU A 92 -23.98 -27.30 -6.30
N ALA A 93 -23.13 -28.33 -6.21
CA ALA A 93 -23.09 -29.56 -7.02
C ALA A 93 -21.68 -30.19 -6.84
N ALA A 94 -21.47 -30.94 -5.75
CA ALA A 94 -21.68 -32.41 -5.67
C ALA A 94 -20.56 -33.18 -6.38
N SER A 95 -19.61 -33.74 -5.61
CA SER A 95 -19.48 -35.18 -5.28
C SER A 95 -18.48 -35.85 -6.25
N GLU A 96 -17.40 -36.52 -5.84
CA GLU A 96 -17.37 -37.82 -5.15
C GLU A 96 -16.03 -38.09 -4.41
N LEU A 97 -16.13 -39.01 -3.43
CA LEU A 97 -15.22 -39.53 -2.38
C LEU A 97 -14.09 -40.48 -2.90
N PRO A 98 -13.38 -41.28 -2.06
CA PRO A 98 -12.68 -41.05 -0.78
C PRO A 98 -11.22 -41.59 -0.78
N GLY A 99 -10.42 -41.24 0.23
CA GLY A 99 -9.13 -41.90 0.50
C GLY A 99 -8.75 -41.81 1.97
N GLN A 100 -8.97 -42.90 2.71
CA GLN A 100 -8.54 -43.09 4.09
C GLN A 100 -7.00 -43.06 4.20
N SER A 101 -6.47 -42.41 5.23
CA SER A 101 -5.38 -42.98 6.01
C SER A 101 -5.36 -42.35 7.41
N GLN A 102 -5.32 -43.23 8.39
CA GLN A 102 -5.27 -42.97 9.82
C GLN A 102 -3.93 -42.34 10.22
N GLY A 103 -3.94 -41.60 11.32
CA GLY A 103 -2.74 -41.09 11.97
C GLY A 103 -3.14 -40.31 13.22
N GLU A 104 -3.29 -41.03 14.31
CA GLU A 104 -3.38 -40.53 15.68
C GLU A 104 -2.22 -39.56 15.97
N ASP A 105 -2.47 -38.45 16.67
CA ASP A 105 -1.92 -38.25 18.02
C ASP A 105 -2.47 -36.93 18.62
N GLN A 106 -2.32 -36.85 19.92
CA GLN A 106 -3.12 -36.21 20.93
C GLN A 106 -2.26 -35.14 21.60
N LYS A 107 -2.85 -33.96 21.91
CA LYS A 107 -2.54 -33.02 23.03
C LYS A 107 -3.07 -31.64 22.63
N ARG A 108 -4.21 -31.20 23.14
CA ARG A 108 -4.36 -30.57 24.47
C ARG A 108 -3.34 -29.45 24.70
N THR A 109 -3.70 -28.23 24.30
CA THR A 109 -3.48 -27.03 25.10
C THR A 109 -4.68 -26.10 24.92
N GLU A 110 -5.60 -26.15 25.87
CA GLU A 110 -6.49 -25.03 26.15
C GLU A 110 -5.62 -23.84 26.57
N THR A 111 -5.82 -22.68 25.97
CA THR A 111 -5.50 -21.42 26.64
C THR A 111 -6.69 -20.50 26.46
N VAL A 112 -7.53 -20.54 27.49
CA VAL A 112 -8.61 -19.61 27.78
C VAL A 112 -8.04 -18.19 27.77
N VAL A 113 -8.36 -17.40 26.74
CA VAL A 113 -8.21 -15.94 26.80
C VAL A 113 -9.53 -15.39 27.28
N GLY A 114 -9.62 -15.22 28.61
CA GLY A 114 -10.74 -14.64 29.31
C GLY A 114 -10.80 -13.13 29.09
N ASP A 115 -11.86 -12.74 28.41
CA ASP A 115 -12.59 -11.48 28.46
C ASP A 115 -12.48 -10.70 29.79
N LYS A 116 -12.04 -9.44 29.72
CA LYS A 116 -12.27 -8.42 30.75
C LYS A 116 -12.56 -7.07 30.10
N ARG A 117 -13.85 -6.88 29.83
CA ARG A 117 -14.67 -5.67 30.06
C ARG A 117 -13.94 -4.36 30.44
N LEU A 118 -14.21 -3.36 29.60
CA LEU A 118 -14.87 -2.08 29.92
C LEU A 118 -14.72 -1.56 31.37
N VAL A 119 -13.91 -0.52 31.53
CA VAL A 119 -14.18 0.66 32.38
C VAL A 119 -13.77 1.89 31.60
#